data_AF-A0A0M3JGM7-F1
#
_entry.id   AF-A0A0M3JGM7-F1
#
_cell.length_a   1.000
_cell.length_b   1.000
_cell.length_c   1.000
_cell.angle_alpha   90.00
_cell.angle_beta   90.00
_cell.angle_gamma   90.00
#
_symmetry.space_group_name_H-M   'P 1'
#
loop_
_entity.id
_entity.type
_entity.pdbx_description
1 polymer ?
#
loop_
_entity_poly.entity_id
_entity_poly.type
_entity_poly.pdbx_seq_one_letter_code
_entity_poly.pdbx_strand_id
1 'polypeptide(L)'
;MNSTRRVRNALMLHARQIGWKYPENGEDIWQFCDEKAMNRDMIEYLKEKRASALSLGVRSLRKRKDNIYGIDFTPVYDRDFFPEPIEELRKTAPKKKCITGTTEYEGLFFGRRLLHISKSS
;
A
#
# COMPACT_ATOMS: atom_id res chain seq x y z
N MET A 1 1.07 -1.70 12.11
CA MET A 1 1.47 -2.16 10.75
C MET A 1 0.25 -2.23 9.82
N ASN A 2 0.45 -2.25 8.50
CA ASN A 2 -0.66 -2.41 7.55
C ASN A 2 -1.14 -3.87 7.52
N SER A 3 -2.43 -4.10 7.23
CA SER A 3 -2.96 -5.46 7.14
C SER A 3 -2.80 -6.01 5.73
N THR A 4 -2.55 -7.32 5.63
CA THR A 4 -2.42 -8.03 4.36
C THR A 4 -3.65 -7.81 3.47
N ARG A 5 -4.85 -7.80 4.05
CA ARG A 5 -6.11 -7.49 3.35
C ARG A 5 -6.11 -6.09 2.71
N ARG A 6 -5.62 -5.07 3.41
CA ARG A 6 -5.58 -3.70 2.88
C ARG A 6 -4.61 -3.57 1.72
N VAL A 7 -3.41 -4.14 1.86
CA VAL A 7 -2.40 -4.16 0.79
C VAL A 7 -2.91 -4.94 -0.41
N ARG A 8 -3.53 -6.11 -0.20
CA ARG A 8 -4.17 -6.91 -1.25
C ARG A 8 -5.23 -6.11 -2.01
N ASN A 9 -6.12 -5.41 -1.30
CA ASN A 9 -7.16 -4.60 -1.95
C ASN A 9 -6.58 -3.46 -2.78
N ALA A 10 -5.56 -2.77 -2.28
CA ALA A 10 -4.87 -1.75 -3.04
C ALA A 10 -4.12 -2.32 -4.26
N LEU A 11 -3.50 -3.50 -4.11
CA LEU A 11 -2.84 -4.21 -5.20
C LEU A 11 -3.82 -4.59 -6.30
N MET A 12 -5.00 -5.12 -5.95
CA MET A 12 -6.06 -5.44 -6.92
C MET A 12 -6.52 -4.18 -7.68
N LEU A 13 -6.72 -3.06 -6.98
CA LEU A 13 -7.09 -1.80 -7.64
C LEU A 13 -6.00 -1.32 -8.60
N HIS A 14 -4.73 -1.40 -8.19
CA HIS A 14 -3.61 -1.01 -9.04
C HIS A 14 -3.44 -1.95 -10.24
N ALA A 15 -3.51 -3.26 -10.03
CA ALA A 15 -3.47 -4.27 -11.08
C ALA A 15 -4.56 -4.00 -12.14
N ARG A 16 -5.78 -3.66 -11.72
CA ARG A 16 -6.87 -3.27 -12.62
C ARG A 16 -6.56 -2.01 -13.42
N GLN A 17 -5.94 -1.00 -12.81
CA GLN A 17 -5.55 0.23 -13.51
C GLN A 17 -4.51 -0.01 -14.61
N ILE A 18 -3.65 -1.01 -14.44
CA ILE A 18 -2.61 -1.37 -15.43
C ILE A 18 -3.07 -2.47 -16.40
N GLY A 19 -4.34 -2.88 -16.32
CA GLY A 19 -5.00 -3.74 -17.31
C GLY A 19 -5.24 -5.19 -16.87
N TRP A 20 -5.06 -5.54 -15.60
CA TRP A 20 -5.49 -6.85 -15.09
C TRP A 20 -7.02 -6.93 -15.07
N LYS A 21 -7.55 -8.05 -15.53
CA LYS A 21 -8.99 -8.36 -15.51
C LYS A 21 -9.22 -9.56 -14.61
N TYR A 22 -10.42 -9.66 -14.06
CA TYR A 22 -10.81 -10.88 -13.39
C TYR A 22 -10.81 -12.04 -14.39
N PRO A 23 -10.34 -13.24 -13.98
CA PRO A 23 -10.48 -14.43 -14.80
C PRO A 23 -11.97 -14.66 -15.08
N GLU A 24 -12.33 -14.94 -16.33
CA GLU A 24 -13.71 -14.98 -16.87
C GLU A 24 -14.63 -16.09 -16.29
N ASN A 25 -14.26 -16.69 -15.16
CA ASN A 25 -15.06 -17.69 -14.47
C ASN A 25 -16.17 -17.02 -13.62
N GLY A 26 -17.12 -16.40 -14.32
CA GLY A 26 -18.47 -16.14 -13.84
C GLY A 26 -18.70 -14.77 -13.21
N GLU A 27 -19.26 -13.87 -14.01
CA GLU A 27 -20.15 -12.79 -13.56
C GLU A 27 -21.40 -13.39 -12.90
N ASP A 28 -21.24 -14.03 -11.74
CA ASP A 28 -22.31 -14.31 -10.76
C ASP A 28 -21.83 -15.04 -9.49
N ILE A 29 -20.52 -15.24 -9.32
CA ILE A 29 -20.00 -16.03 -8.21
C ILE A 29 -18.99 -15.22 -7.38
N TRP A 30 -19.49 -14.19 -6.68
CA TRP A 30 -18.79 -13.68 -5.49
C TRP A 30 -18.65 -14.74 -4.39
N GLN A 31 -19.23 -15.94 -4.59
CA GLN A 31 -19.40 -16.97 -3.56
C GLN A 31 -18.46 -18.19 -3.67
N PHE A 32 -17.73 -18.40 -4.78
CA PHE A 32 -16.88 -19.60 -4.97
C PHE A 32 -15.52 -19.38 -5.65
N CYS A 33 -15.17 -18.16 -6.08
CA CYS A 33 -13.78 -17.91 -6.51
C CYS A 33 -12.85 -17.99 -5.30
N ASP A 34 -12.05 -19.06 -5.22
CA ASP A 34 -11.03 -19.24 -4.18
C ASP A 34 -10.14 -18.00 -4.14
N GLU A 35 -10.14 -17.33 -2.99
CA GLU A 35 -9.36 -16.14 -2.71
C GLU A 35 -7.88 -16.32 -3.09
N LYS A 36 -7.36 -17.54 -2.93
CA LYS A 36 -5.99 -17.91 -3.27
C LYS A 36 -5.77 -18.03 -4.77
N ALA A 37 -6.72 -18.58 -5.52
CA ALA A 37 -6.63 -18.70 -6.97
C ALA A 37 -6.58 -17.31 -7.62
N MET A 38 -7.45 -16.40 -7.17
CA MET A 38 -7.46 -15.00 -7.64
C MET A 38 -6.15 -14.27 -7.31
N ASN A 39 -5.61 -14.47 -6.11
CA ASN A 39 -4.31 -13.89 -5.75
C ASN A 39 -3.18 -14.42 -6.63
N ARG A 40 -3.20 -15.73 -6.93
CA ARG A 40 -2.18 -16.36 -7.77
C ARG A 40 -2.20 -15.79 -9.17
N ASP A 41 -3.38 -15.74 -9.81
CA ASP A 41 -3.56 -15.19 -11.15
C ASP A 41 -3.10 -13.72 -11.23
N MET A 42 -3.53 -12.89 -10.27
CA MET A 42 -3.09 -11.49 -10.18
C MET A 42 -1.55 -11.40 -10.05
N ILE A 43 -0.93 -12.23 -9.22
CA ILE A 43 0.52 -12.20 -9.02
C ILE A 43 1.27 -12.68 -10.28
N GLU A 44 0.77 -13.69 -10.97
CA GLU A 44 1.34 -14.15 -12.25
C GLU A 44 1.30 -13.03 -13.30
N TYR A 45 0.14 -12.37 -13.45
CA TYR A 45 0.01 -11.19 -14.32
C TYR A 45 0.99 -10.07 -13.95
N LEU A 46 1.16 -9.77 -12.66
CA LEU A 46 2.04 -8.70 -12.19
C LEU A 46 3.52 -9.01 -12.42
N LYS A 47 3.92 -10.29 -12.30
CA LYS A 47 5.31 -10.73 -12.53
C LYS A 47 5.79 -10.50 -13.97
N GLU A 48 4.87 -10.49 -14.94
CA GLU A 48 5.19 -10.21 -16.34
C GLU A 48 5.40 -8.73 -16.64
N LYS A 49 5.02 -7.83 -15.72
CA LYS A 49 5.09 -6.39 -15.96
C LYS A 49 6.49 -5.84 -15.72
N ARG A 50 6.87 -4.89 -16.57
CA ARG A 50 8.05 -4.07 -16.35
C ARG A 50 7.87 -3.25 -15.07
N ALA A 51 8.98 -3.04 -14.34
CA ALA A 51 8.97 -2.25 -13.10
C ALA A 51 8.33 -0.86 -13.27
N SER A 52 8.49 -0.21 -14.43
CA SER A 52 7.87 1.08 -14.74
C SER A 52 6.34 1.05 -14.70
N ALA A 53 5.72 -0.07 -15.11
CA ALA A 53 4.26 -0.24 -15.07
C ALA A 53 3.75 -0.49 -13.63
N LEU A 54 4.59 -1.06 -12.78
CA LEU A 54 4.30 -1.29 -11.36
C LEU A 54 4.63 -0.07 -10.48
N SER A 55 5.33 0.91 -11.04
CA SER A 55 5.83 2.05 -10.28
C SER A 55 4.69 2.99 -9.86
N LEU A 56 4.76 3.44 -8.62
CA LEU A 56 3.84 4.40 -8.05
C LEU A 56 4.59 5.70 -7.81
N GLY A 57 4.17 6.76 -8.50
CA GLY A 57 4.75 8.08 -8.28
C GLY A 57 4.22 8.71 -6.99
N VAL A 58 4.91 9.72 -6.48
CA VAL A 58 4.45 10.54 -5.34
C VAL A 58 3.04 11.12 -5.58
N ARG A 59 2.65 11.30 -6.85
CA ARG A 59 1.30 11.75 -7.24
C ARG A 59 0.19 10.72 -7.01
N SER A 60 0.50 9.43 -6.87
CA SER A 60 -0.49 8.40 -6.52
C SER A 60 -0.80 8.36 -5.03
N LEU A 61 -0.11 9.16 -4.21
CA LEU A 61 -0.39 9.40 -2.79
C LEU A 61 -1.65 10.25 -2.61
N ARG A 62 -2.80 9.74 -3.09
CA ARG A 62 -4.08 10.41 -2.91
C ARG A 62 -4.67 10.01 -1.57
N LYS A 63 -4.84 11.01 -0.69
CA LYS A 63 -5.52 10.81 0.59
C LYS A 63 -6.93 10.28 0.35
N ARG A 64 -7.26 9.15 0.95
CA ARG A 64 -8.61 8.58 1.03
C ARG A 64 -9.05 8.55 2.49
N LYS A 65 -10.37 8.44 2.74
CA LYS A 65 -10.92 8.39 4.11
C LYS A 65 -10.30 7.25 4.93
N ASP A 66 -9.97 6.14 4.27
CA ASP A 66 -9.33 4.97 4.84
C ASP A 66 -7.79 5.03 4.80
N ASN A 67 -7.19 5.82 3.90
CA ASN A 67 -5.74 6.03 3.81
C ASN A 67 -5.38 7.52 3.76
N ILE A 68 -5.24 8.14 4.94
CA ILE A 68 -4.95 9.57 5.08
C ILE A 68 -3.54 9.98 4.62
N TYR A 69 -2.64 9.02 4.43
CA TYR A 69 -1.27 9.26 3.95
C TYR A 69 -1.12 8.92 2.46
N GLY A 70 -2.09 8.24 1.86
CA GLY A 70 -2.04 7.82 0.45
C GLY A 70 -1.00 6.72 0.15
N ILE A 71 -0.37 6.15 1.18
CA ILE A 71 0.66 5.11 1.03
C ILE A 71 0.01 3.75 1.26
N ASP A 72 -0.25 3.01 0.19
CA ASP A 72 -0.93 1.70 0.27
C ASP A 72 0.07 0.53 0.45
N PHE A 73 1.24 0.62 -0.17
CA PHE A 73 2.26 -0.43 -0.18
C PHE A 73 3.33 -0.15 0.88
N THR A 74 3.05 -0.59 2.10
CA THR A 74 3.93 -0.49 3.26
C THR A 74 4.17 -1.89 3.85
N PRO A 75 5.21 -2.08 4.68
CA PRO A 75 5.44 -3.35 5.35
C PRO A 75 4.19 -3.88 6.07
N VAL A 76 3.92 -5.17 5.87
CA VAL A 76 2.82 -5.90 6.50
C VAL A 76 3.35 -6.83 7.56
N TYR A 77 2.49 -7.17 8.53
CA TYR A 77 2.73 -8.30 9.41
C TYR A 77 2.44 -9.60 8.64
N ASP A 78 3.47 -10.38 8.32
CA ASP A 78 3.40 -11.57 7.46
C ASP A 78 3.61 -12.90 8.20
N ARG A 79 4.00 -12.87 9.48
CA ARG A 79 4.33 -14.04 10.33
C ARG A 79 5.57 -14.82 9.89
N ASP A 80 6.37 -14.24 8.98
CA ASP A 80 7.62 -14.81 8.50
C ASP A 80 8.75 -13.81 8.74
N PHE A 81 8.84 -12.78 7.90
CA PHE A 81 9.81 -11.71 8.08
C PHE A 81 9.51 -10.88 9.35
N PHE A 82 8.25 -10.53 9.57
CA PHE A 82 7.77 -10.00 10.84
C PHE A 82 6.96 -11.08 11.56
N PRO A 83 7.55 -11.80 12.54
CA PRO A 83 6.88 -12.90 13.22
C PRO A 83 5.76 -12.43 14.16
N GLU A 84 5.79 -11.16 14.57
CA GLU A 84 4.77 -10.52 15.42
C GLU A 84 4.55 -9.05 14.98
N PRO A 85 3.48 -8.38 15.44
CA PRO A 85 3.33 -6.94 15.26
C PRO A 85 4.51 -6.15 15.83
N ILE A 86 4.87 -5.03 15.20
CA ILE A 86 6.04 -4.22 15.59
C ILE A 86 5.95 -3.73 17.04
N GLU A 87 4.74 -3.53 17.55
CA GLU A 87 4.48 -3.15 18.93
C GLU A 87 4.90 -4.23 19.94
N GLU A 88 4.76 -5.51 19.59
CA GLU A 88 5.20 -6.65 20.40
C GLU A 88 6.71 -6.89 20.27
N LEU A 89 7.23 -6.87 19.04
CA LEU A 89 8.66 -7.00 18.76
C LEU A 89 9.50 -5.96 19.51
N ARG A 90 8.99 -4.74 19.68
CA ARG A 90 9.69 -3.68 20.43
C ARG A 90 9.86 -3.97 21.91
N LYS A 91 8.99 -4.79 22.51
CA LYS A 91 9.06 -5.13 23.94
C LYS A 91 10.20 -6.10 24.23
N THR A 92 10.49 -6.99 23.28
CA THR A 92 11.51 -8.04 23.40
C THR A 92 12.82 -7.70 22.67
N ALA A 93 12.81 -6.67 21.82
CA ALA A 93 13.96 -6.26 21.04
C ALA A 93 15.19 -5.94 21.94
N PRO A 94 16.39 -6.47 21.59
CA PRO A 94 17.62 -6.09 22.27
C PRO A 94 17.86 -4.58 22.14
N LYS A 95 18.21 -3.94 23.26
CA LYS A 95 18.56 -2.52 23.27
C LYS A 95 19.86 -2.31 22.47
N LYS A 96 19.76 -1.55 21.39
CA LYS A 96 20.91 -1.13 20.57
C LYS A 96 21.12 0.36 20.70
N LYS A 97 22.37 0.82 20.68
CA LYS A 97 22.68 2.25 20.55
C LYS A 97 22.20 2.70 19.18
N CYS A 98 21.20 3.58 19.14
CA CYS A 98 20.66 4.16 17.92
C CYS A 98 20.59 5.68 18.06
N ILE A 99 20.75 6.38 16.93
CA ILE A 99 20.49 7.81 16.82
C ILE A 99 19.18 7.95 16.06
N THR A 100 18.24 8.71 16.62
CA THR A 100 16.97 9.04 15.99
C THR A 100 16.77 10.56 16.05
N GLY A 101 16.03 11.11 15.09
CA GLY A 101 15.73 12.53 15.01
C GLY A 101 14.73 12.80 13.88
N THR A 102 14.13 13.97 13.90
CA THR A 102 13.20 14.46 12.89
C THR A 102 13.62 15.86 12.46
N THR A 103 13.21 16.30 11.27
CA THR A 103 13.43 17.70 10.85
C THR A 103 12.24 18.58 11.24
N GLU A 104 12.46 19.87 11.50
CA GLU A 104 11.41 20.82 11.94
C GLU A 104 10.20 20.85 10.99
N TYR A 105 10.43 20.57 9.71
CA TYR A 105 9.44 20.69 8.65
C TYR A 105 9.21 19.39 7.85
N GLU A 106 9.53 18.22 8.42
CA GLU A 106 9.39 16.92 7.76
C GLU A 106 7.97 16.67 7.22
N GLY A 107 6.97 17.13 7.97
CA GLY A 107 5.55 16.99 7.61
C GLY A 107 5.07 17.86 6.45
N LEU A 108 5.83 18.90 6.04
CA LEU A 108 5.43 19.78 4.93
C LEU A 108 5.30 19.01 3.61
N PHE A 109 6.10 17.96 3.43
CA PHE A 109 6.01 17.08 2.25
C PHE A 109 4.65 16.39 2.12
N PHE A 110 3.99 16.10 3.24
CA PHE A 110 2.68 15.41 3.30
C PHE A 110 1.50 16.36 3.58
N GLY A 111 1.79 17.63 3.84
CA GLY A 111 0.81 18.71 4.02
C GLY A 111 0.09 19.02 2.70
N ARG A 112 -1.19 19.42 2.77
CA ARG A 112 -1.92 19.86 1.57
C ARG A 112 -1.16 21.02 0.92
N ARG A 113 -1.19 21.04 -0.42
CA ARG A 113 -1.00 22.20 -1.30
C ARG A 113 -1.62 23.47 -0.65
N LEU A 114 -0.82 24.22 0.11
CA LEU A 114 -1.18 25.46 0.81
C LEU A 114 -0.57 26.65 0.05
N LEU A 115 -0.65 26.62 -1.28
CA LEU A 115 -0.30 27.72 -2.17
C LEU A 115 -1.40 27.89 -3.21
N HIS A 116 -2.56 28.33 -2.74
CA HIS A 116 -3.52 29.15 -3.48
C HIS A 116 -4.17 30.10 -2.46
N ILE A 117 -3.39 31.09 -2.03
CA ILE A 117 -3.91 32.33 -1.45
C ILE A 117 -3.26 33.47 -2.24
N SER A 118 -4.09 34.46 -2.59
CA SER A 118 -3.84 35.66 -3.40
C SER A 118 -3.90 35.48 -4.93
N LYS A 119 -5.11 35.63 -5.47
CA LYS A 119 -5.55 36.57 -6.53
C LYS A 119 -7.08 36.39 -6.56
N SER A 120 -7.89 37.33 -6.09
CA SER A 120 -8.19 38.58 -6.77
C SER A 120 -8.73 39.62 -5.79
N SER A 121 -8.16 40.83 -5.86
CA SER A 121 -8.85 42.09 -5.57
C SER A 121 -10.02 42.31 -6.53
#